data_AF-A0A6G6YPE4-F1
#
_entry.id   AF-A0A6G6YPE4-F1
#
_cell.length_a   1.000
_cell.length_b   1.000
_cell.length_c   1.000
_cell.angle_alpha   90.00
_cell.angle_beta   90.00
_cell.angle_gamma   90.00
#
_symmetry.space_group_name_H-M   'P 1'
#
loop_
_entity.id
_entity.type
_entity.pdbx_description
1 polymer ?
#
loop_
_entity_poly.entity_id
_entity_poly.type
_entity_poly.pdbx_seq_one_letter_code
_entity_poly.pdbx_strand_id
1 'polypeptide(L)' 'MTEEDFALLRSHRNNIYRYRRLLETQLSTLERQYLERRLSEEQTAIEMLSRSIFPLKLGAVNVSRRPSPTTA' A
#
# COMPACT_ATOMS: atom_id res chain seq x y z
N MET A 1 -16.93 -5.63 -6.69
CA MET A 1 -15.69 -6.27 -6.20
C MET A 1 -15.77 -7.75 -6.51
N THR A 2 -14.90 -8.21 -7.40
CA THR A 2 -14.87 -9.60 -7.90
C THR A 2 -13.74 -10.41 -7.24
N GLU A 3 -13.77 -11.74 -7.33
CA GLU A 3 -12.65 -12.59 -6.91
C GLU A 3 -11.34 -12.23 -7.67
N GLU A 4 -11.48 -11.79 -8.92
CA GLU A 4 -10.38 -11.32 -9.76
C GLU A 4 -9.71 -10.07 -9.16
N ASP A 5 -10.49 -9.10 -8.68
CA ASP A 5 -9.97 -7.90 -8.02
C ASP A 5 -9.12 -8.27 -6.77
N PHE A 6 -9.58 -9.23 -5.98
CA PHE A 6 -8.85 -9.74 -4.82
C PHE A 6 -7.59 -10.52 -5.21
N ALA A 7 -7.66 -11.31 -6.29
CA ALA A 7 -6.49 -12.03 -6.82
C ALA A 7 -5.41 -11.04 -7.31
N LEU A 8 -5.81 -9.99 -8.02
CA LEU A 8 -4.92 -8.91 -8.47
C LEU A 8 -4.30 -8.18 -7.28
N LEU A 9 -5.10 -7.80 -6.28
CA LEU A 9 -4.60 -7.12 -5.07
C LEU A 9 -3.55 -7.98 -4.33
N ARG A 10 -3.79 -9.29 -4.21
CA ARG A 10 -2.83 -10.23 -3.62
C ARG A 10 -1.54 -10.31 -4.46
N SER A 11 -1.68 -10.36 -5.78
CA SER A 11 -0.54 -10.40 -6.71
C SER A 11 0.34 -9.15 -6.56
N HIS A 12 -0.25 -7.95 -6.62
CA HIS A 12 0.48 -6.69 -6.46
C HIS A 12 1.20 -6.60 -5.10
N ARG A 13 0.54 -7.01 -4.01
CA ARG A 13 1.18 -7.07 -2.67
C ARG A 13 2.38 -8.01 -2.65
N ASN A 14 2.26 -9.18 -3.25
CA ASN A 14 3.36 -10.15 -3.32
C ASN A 14 4.53 -9.61 -4.15
N ASN A 15 4.24 -8.94 -5.27
CA ASN A 15 5.26 -8.31 -6.12
C ASN A 15 6.01 -7.21 -5.36
N ILE A 16 5.30 -6.34 -4.64
CA ILE A 16 5.92 -5.29 -3.82
C ILE A 16 6.86 -5.90 -2.77
N TYR A 17 6.41 -6.93 -2.05
CA TYR A 17 7.25 -7.61 -1.07
C TYR A 17 8.52 -8.19 -1.71
N ARG A 18 8.37 -8.86 -2.86
CA ARG A 18 9.50 -9.43 -3.62
C ARG A 18 10.48 -8.34 -4.07
N TYR A 19 9.99 -7.24 -4.64
CA TYR A 19 10.84 -6.16 -5.13
C TYR A 19 11.57 -5.44 -3.98
N ARG A 20 10.93 -5.23 -2.82
CA ARG A 20 11.61 -4.70 -1.64
C ARG A 20 12.75 -5.61 -1.20
N ARG A 21 12.51 -6.93 -1.13
CA ARG A 21 13.54 -7.90 -0.77
C ARG A 21 14.68 -7.96 -1.80
N LEU A 22 14.39 -7.80 -3.08
CA LEU A 22 15.43 -7.74 -4.12
C LEU A 22 16.29 -6.48 -3.98
N LEU A 23 15.70 -5.34 -3.63
CA LEU A 23 16.42 -4.07 -3.45
C LEU A 23 17.44 -4.09 -2.29
N GLU A 24 17.29 -5.03 -1.34
CA GLU A 24 18.23 -5.30 -0.25
C GLU A 24 19.46 -6.10 -0.70
N THR A 25 19.45 -6.64 -1.92
CA THR A 25 20.57 -7.42 -2.48
C THR A 25 21.53 -6.57 -3.30
N GLN A 26 22.66 -7.16 -3.70
CA GLN A 26 23.61 -6.55 -4.64
C GLN A 26 22.99 -6.51 -6.04
N LEU A 27 22.70 -5.32 -6.53
CA LEU A 27 22.09 -5.07 -7.84
C LEU A 27 22.93 -4.05 -8.60
N SER A 28 22.98 -4.19 -9.92
CA SER A 28 23.48 -3.13 -10.78
C SER A 28 22.56 -1.90 -10.73
N THR A 29 23.09 -0.75 -11.15
CA THR A 29 22.32 0.50 -11.25
C THR A 29 21.08 0.34 -12.12
N LEU A 30 21.20 -0.40 -13.22
CA LEU A 30 20.10 -0.64 -14.15
C LEU A 30 18.99 -1.51 -13.51
N GLU A 31 19.37 -2.60 -12.84
CA GLU A 31 18.41 -3.47 -12.15
C GLU A 31 17.71 -2.74 -11.01
N ARG A 32 18.46 -1.92 -10.25
CA ARG A 32 17.88 -1.10 -9.18
C ARG A 32 16.85 -0.12 -9.74
N GLN A 33 17.19 0.64 -10.77
CA GLN A 33 16.24 1.57 -11.42
C GLN A 33 15.01 0.85 -11.97
N TYR A 34 15.21 -0.32 -12.59
CA TYR A 34 14.10 -1.13 -13.08
C TYR A 34 13.17 -1.56 -11.94
N LEU A 35 13.72 -2.08 -10.84
CA LEU A 35 12.94 -2.53 -9.68
C LEU A 35 12.22 -1.38 -8.98
N GLU A 36 12.85 -0.22 -8.83
CA GLU A 36 12.23 0.98 -8.26
C GLU A 36 11.05 1.46 -9.11
N ARG A 37 11.22 1.48 -10.44
CA ARG A 37 10.12 1.82 -11.35
C ARG A 37 8.97 0.82 -11.22
N ARG A 38 9.28 -0.48 -11.25
CA ARG A 38 8.28 -1.55 -11.07
C ARG A 38 7.56 -1.44 -9.73
N LEU A 39 8.28 -1.14 -8.65
CA LEU A 39 7.69 -0.99 -7.32
C LEU A 39 6.70 0.19 -7.27
N SER A 40 7.01 1.30 -7.93
CA SER A 40 6.08 2.43 -8.08
C SER A 40 4.82 2.06 -8.90
N GLU A 41 4.99 1.31 -9.98
CA GLU A 41 3.89 0.81 -10.82
C GLU A 41 2.93 -0.10 -10.01
N GLU A 42 3.45 -1.05 -9.24
CA GLU A 42 2.64 -1.93 -8.39
C GLU A 42 1.90 -1.15 -7.28
N GLN A 43 2.55 -0.18 -6.65
CA GLN A 43 1.94 0.65 -5.62
C GLN A 43 0.78 1.49 -6.19
N THR A 44 0.98 2.06 -7.38
CA THR A 44 -0.06 2.82 -8.10
C THR A 44 -1.23 1.91 -8.48
N ALA A 45 -0.96 0.68 -8.92
CA ALA A 45 -2.00 -0.30 -9.24
C ALA A 45 -2.85 -0.64 -8.01
N ILE A 46 -2.24 -0.85 -6.83
CA ILE A 46 -2.97 -1.05 -5.57
C ILE A 46 -3.82 0.17 -5.23
N GLU A 47 -3.29 1.38 -5.38
CA GLU A 47 -4.05 2.60 -5.10
C GLU A 47 -5.26 2.75 -6.00
N MET A 48 -5.11 2.51 -7.31
CA MET A 48 -6.22 2.54 -8.27
C MET A 48 -7.27 1.47 -7.96
N LEU A 49 -6.84 0.23 -7.73
CA LEU A 49 -7.73 -0.86 -7.33
C LEU A 49 -8.44 -0.52 -6.02
N SER A 50 -7.73 -0.03 -5.01
CA SER A 50 -8.33 0.34 -3.72
C SER A 50 -9.41 1.42 -3.85
N ARG A 51 -9.20 2.44 -4.71
CA ARG A 51 -10.19 3.48 -4.98
C ARG A 51 -11.42 2.93 -5.71
N SER A 52 -11.22 1.97 -6.61
CA SER A 52 -12.32 1.32 -7.34
C SER A 52 -13.13 0.35 -6.47
N ILE A 53 -12.45 -0.34 -5.55
CA ILE A 53 -13.01 -1.41 -4.72
C ILE A 53 -13.67 -0.83 -3.46
N PHE A 54 -12.98 0.06 -2.77
CA PHE A 54 -13.42 0.67 -1.52
C PHE A 54 -13.48 2.19 -1.72
N PRO A 55 -14.63 2.75 -2.12
CA PRO A 55 -14.86 4.19 -2.06
C PRO A 55 -15.05 4.67 -0.60
N LEU A 56 -14.29 4.11 0.34
CA LEU A 56 -14.28 4.53 1.72
C LEU A 56 -13.27 5.66 1.87
N LYS A 57 -13.72 6.89 1.66
CA LYS A 57 -13.13 8.02 2.39
C LYS A 57 -13.35 7.69 3.87
N LEU A 58 -12.32 7.20 4.56
CA LEU A 58 -12.30 7.29 6.03
C LEU A 58 -12.37 8.77 6.35
N GLY A 59 -13.59 9.28 6.58
CA GLY A 59 -13.79 10.59 7.16
C GLY A 59 -12.99 10.60 8.45
N ALA A 60 -12.11 11.59 8.59
CA ALA A 60 -11.25 11.75 9.75
C ALA A 60 -12.09 11.54 11.01
N VAL A 61 -11.89 10.40 11.68
CA VAL A 61 -12.41 10.19 13.03
C VAL A 61 -11.62 11.17 13.88
N ASN A 62 -12.19 12.36 14.05
CA ASN A 62 -11.68 13.33 14.98
C ASN A 62 -11.97 12.77 16.37
N VAL A 63 -11.05 11.93 16.87
CA VAL A 63 -11.05 11.54 18.28
C VAL A 63 -10.70 12.80 19.06
N SER A 64 -11.70 13.64 19.31
CA SER A 64 -11.62 14.63 20.36
C SER A 64 -11.46 13.87 21.67
N ARG A 65 -10.19 13.66 22.07
CA ARG A 65 -9.83 13.20 23.40
C ARG A 65 -10.51 14.14 24.39
N ARG A 66 -11.60 13.68 25.01
CA ARG A 66 -12.14 14.34 26.20
C ARG A 66 -11.06 14.26 27.29
N PRO A 67 -10.60 15.37 27.87
CA PRO A 67 -9.81 15.27 29.09
C PRO A 67 -10.69 14.72 30.20
N SER A 68 -10.19 13.69 30.87
CA SER A 68 -10.79 13.06 32.05
C SER A 68 -10.99 14.09 33.18
N PRO A 69 -12.08 13.98 33.97
CA PRO A 69 -12.26 14.83 35.14
C PRO A 69 -11.26 14.40 36.22
N THR A 70 -10.29 15.27 36.52
CA THR A 70 -9.47 15.12 37.73
C THR A 70 -10.35 15.42 38.93
N THR A 71 -10.61 14.38 39.71
CA THR A 71 -11.09 14.46 41.09
C THR A 71 -10.03 15.14 41.95
N ALA A 72 -10.41 16.23 42.62
CA ALA A 72 -9.79 16.75 43.83
C ALA A 72 -10.89 17.40 44.68
#